data_AF-K2FZ20-F1
#
_entry.id   AF-K2FZ20-F1
#
_cell.length_a   1.000
_cell.length_b   1.000
_cell.length_c   1.000
_cell.angle_alpha   90.00
_cell.angle_beta   90.00
_cell.angle_gamma   90.00
#
_symmetry.space_group_name_H-M   'P 1'
#
loop_
_entity.id
_entity.type
_entity.pdbx_description
1 polymer ?
#
loop_
_entity_poly.entity_id
_entity_poly.type
_entity_poly.pdbx_seq_one_letter_code
_entity_poly.pdbx_strand_id
1 'polypeptide(L)'
;MSEKFEKFEDEVARCVDLLKIENQQLFEIYIKAIIKKDPISLVGKSKRQLNDLKKNYKHKNKKEFQKFADSLFVVRSDDSHDIFKAPIHTWNQTGGWWSIHDFLVKAQNYVYASFDQIPNYMTSYYSFINPQEASGFWAKIRYIDENEIRSKSEIAFCDIASLDLATSGLKRRHSLLESYLNNLFDYNTGKELLVEYLSIVFNDTQEMKAVMDQFRAPQFLQNWNQYMMFENFTKIMDIPWIPENLRAQRMEDIHAKMIEIYEQTWILPPFWAEIRIHDEAKSVNREELLRAINKTKSRFLEILTLIYPFSKK
;
A
#
# COMPACT_ATOMS: atom_id res chain seq x y z
N MET A 1 -5.47 7.16 -29.10
CA MET A 1 -5.38 6.22 -27.95
C MET A 1 -4.10 5.39 -28.03
N SER A 2 -3.63 4.99 -29.22
CA SER A 2 -2.33 4.30 -29.41
C SER A 2 -1.11 5.12 -28.96
N GLU A 3 -1.03 6.40 -29.33
CA GLU A 3 0.14 7.25 -29.05
C GLU A 3 0.40 7.49 -27.54
N LYS A 4 -0.65 7.49 -26.71
CA LYS A 4 -0.50 7.60 -25.25
C LYS A 4 -0.02 6.28 -24.62
N PHE A 5 -0.38 5.15 -25.22
CA PHE A 5 0.00 3.83 -24.73
C PHE A 5 1.46 3.51 -25.06
N GLU A 6 1.90 3.83 -26.28
CA GLU A 6 3.30 3.73 -26.71
C GLU A 6 4.23 4.56 -25.80
N LYS A 7 3.84 5.79 -25.45
CA LYS A 7 4.60 6.63 -24.50
C LYS A 7 4.71 6.01 -23.10
N PHE A 8 3.72 5.22 -22.66
CA PHE A 8 3.83 4.49 -21.40
C PHE A 8 4.76 3.29 -21.50
N GLU A 9 4.72 2.55 -22.62
CA GLU A 9 5.61 1.41 -22.83
C GLU A 9 7.09 1.84 -22.88
N ASP A 10 7.39 2.93 -23.57
CA ASP A 10 8.76 3.49 -23.65
C ASP A 10 9.28 3.93 -22.27
N GLU A 11 8.43 4.60 -21.49
CA GLU A 11 8.82 5.09 -20.17
C GLU A 11 8.94 3.95 -19.15
N VAL A 12 8.10 2.91 -19.25
CA VAL A 12 8.25 1.67 -18.48
C VAL A 12 9.58 0.99 -18.82
N ALA A 13 9.90 0.85 -20.11
CA ALA A 13 11.17 0.26 -20.56
C ALA A 13 12.36 1.05 -20.00
N ARG A 14 12.31 2.38 -20.08
CA ARG A 14 13.33 3.27 -19.52
C ARG A 14 13.55 3.07 -18.02
N CYS A 15 12.48 3.00 -17.22
CA CYS A 15 12.57 2.76 -15.78
C CYS A 15 13.17 1.38 -15.46
N VAL A 16 12.82 0.36 -16.23
CA VAL A 16 13.35 -1.00 -16.05
C VAL A 16 14.83 -1.09 -16.42
N ASP A 17 15.23 -0.43 -17.50
CA ASP A 17 16.64 -0.36 -17.92
C ASP A 17 17.51 0.39 -16.90
N LEU A 18 16.99 1.48 -16.32
CA LEU A 18 17.67 2.17 -15.22
C LEU A 18 17.86 1.25 -14.01
N LEU A 19 16.81 0.54 -13.58
CA LEU A 19 16.92 -0.43 -12.47
C LEU A 19 17.99 -1.49 -12.75
N LYS A 20 18.06 -1.99 -13.98
CA LYS A 20 19.07 -2.98 -14.40
C LYS A 20 20.50 -2.44 -14.27
N ILE A 21 20.72 -1.18 -14.64
CA ILE A 21 22.03 -0.53 -14.56
C ILE A 21 22.40 -0.21 -13.11
N GLU A 22 21.48 0.35 -12.34
CA GLU A 22 21.71 0.86 -10.99
C GLU A 22 21.77 -0.25 -9.94
N ASN A 23 20.93 -1.29 -10.07
CA ASN A 23 20.79 -2.34 -9.07
C ASN A 23 20.39 -3.68 -9.69
N GLN A 24 21.38 -4.38 -10.24
CA GLN A 24 21.20 -5.69 -10.90
C GLN A 24 20.50 -6.73 -10.00
N GLN A 25 20.74 -6.72 -8.68
CA GLN A 25 20.08 -7.66 -7.76
C GLN A 25 18.58 -7.39 -7.66
N LEU A 26 18.16 -6.12 -7.54
CA LEU A 26 16.75 -5.76 -7.53
C LEU A 26 16.10 -5.96 -8.90
N PHE A 27 16.84 -5.75 -9.99
CA PHE A 27 16.36 -6.10 -11.33
C PHE A 27 16.05 -7.59 -11.48
N GLU A 28 16.90 -8.48 -10.96
CA GLU A 28 16.61 -9.92 -10.97
C GLU A 28 15.37 -10.27 -10.14
N ILE A 29 15.18 -9.59 -9.00
CA ILE A 29 13.97 -9.72 -8.19
C ILE A 29 12.75 -9.21 -8.93
N TYR A 30 12.85 -8.07 -9.62
CA TYR A 30 11.79 -7.53 -10.46
C TYR A 30 11.35 -8.53 -11.53
N ILE A 31 12.29 -9.14 -12.24
CA ILE A 31 11.98 -10.15 -13.25
C ILE A 31 11.27 -11.36 -12.62
N LYS A 32 11.68 -11.81 -11.43
CA LYS A 32 11.09 -12.98 -10.78
C LYS A 32 9.74 -12.67 -10.11
N ALA A 33 9.70 -11.72 -9.19
CA ALA A 33 8.52 -11.37 -8.41
C ALA A 33 7.45 -10.70 -9.28
N ILE A 34 7.80 -9.67 -10.05
CA ILE A 34 6.81 -8.87 -10.78
C ILE A 34 6.45 -9.51 -12.13
N ILE A 35 7.45 -9.85 -12.95
CA ILE A 35 7.20 -10.33 -14.31
C ILE A 35 6.79 -11.81 -14.31
N LYS A 36 7.51 -12.67 -13.58
CA LYS A 36 7.23 -14.10 -13.50
C LYS A 36 6.23 -14.46 -12.39
N LYS A 37 5.77 -13.49 -11.61
CA LYS A 37 4.77 -13.70 -10.55
C LYS A 37 5.20 -14.72 -9.49
N ASP A 38 6.48 -14.70 -9.12
CA ASP A 38 7.07 -15.62 -8.16
C ASP A 38 7.37 -14.91 -6.82
N PRO A 39 6.42 -14.90 -5.86
CA PRO A 39 6.62 -14.24 -4.57
C PRO A 39 7.71 -14.90 -3.72
N ILE A 40 8.04 -16.17 -3.97
CA ILE A 40 9.12 -16.87 -3.26
C ILE A 40 10.47 -16.21 -3.53
N SER A 41 10.63 -15.59 -4.70
CA SER A 41 11.85 -14.85 -5.04
C SER A 41 12.17 -13.67 -4.12
N LEU A 42 11.16 -13.15 -3.39
CA LEU A 42 11.34 -12.08 -2.41
C LEU A 42 11.94 -12.56 -1.08
N VAL A 43 11.79 -13.84 -0.72
CA VAL A 43 12.17 -14.39 0.60
C VAL A 43 13.61 -14.06 0.98
N GLY A 44 14.55 -14.20 0.05
CA GLY A 44 15.96 -13.91 0.30
C GLY A 44 16.23 -12.42 0.58
N LYS A 45 15.51 -11.51 -0.09
CA LYS A 45 15.59 -10.07 0.15
C LYS A 45 14.94 -9.70 1.48
N SER A 46 13.70 -10.15 1.71
CA SER A 46 12.97 -9.84 2.94
C SER A 46 13.73 -10.29 4.18
N LYS A 47 14.29 -11.52 4.17
CA LYS A 47 15.04 -12.04 5.31
C LYS A 47 16.31 -11.24 5.61
N ARG A 48 17.00 -10.74 4.58
CA ARG A 48 18.16 -9.86 4.77
C ARG A 48 17.75 -8.56 5.46
N GLN A 49 16.73 -7.88 4.93
CA GLN A 49 16.22 -6.64 5.53
C GLN A 49 15.70 -6.85 6.95
N LEU A 50 15.05 -7.98 7.23
CA LEU A 50 14.60 -8.36 8.57
C LEU A 50 15.77 -8.53 9.53
N ASN A 51 16.84 -9.20 9.09
CA ASN A 51 18.04 -9.39 9.90
C ASN A 51 18.76 -8.06 10.16
N ASP A 52 18.79 -7.16 9.17
CA ASP A 52 19.37 -5.83 9.32
C ASP A 52 18.61 -5.00 10.36
N LEU A 53 17.27 -5.00 10.30
CA LEU A 53 16.44 -4.40 11.36
C LEU A 53 16.72 -5.02 12.73
N LYS A 54 16.75 -6.35 12.81
CA LYS A 54 17.01 -7.07 14.07
C LYS A 54 18.36 -6.71 14.69
N LYS A 55 19.38 -6.51 13.86
CA LYS A 55 20.75 -6.18 14.26
C LYS A 55 20.91 -4.73 14.70
N ASN A 56 20.26 -3.80 14.01
CA ASN A 56 20.51 -2.37 14.18
C ASN A 56 19.64 -1.72 15.27
N TYR A 57 18.54 -2.36 15.67
CA TYR A 57 17.59 -1.77 16.61
C TYR A 57 17.32 -2.65 17.84
N LYS A 58 16.94 -1.99 18.94
CA LYS A 58 16.43 -2.65 20.15
C LYS A 58 14.92 -2.79 20.05
N HIS A 59 14.43 -4.01 20.26
CA HIS A 59 13.01 -4.36 20.14
C HIS A 59 12.37 -4.36 21.52
N LYS A 60 11.32 -3.55 21.71
CA LYS A 60 10.54 -3.52 22.96
C LYS A 60 9.18 -4.17 22.72
N ASN A 61 8.67 -4.89 23.72
CA ASN A 61 7.30 -5.43 23.69
C ASN A 61 6.93 -6.24 22.43
N LYS A 62 7.94 -6.85 21.77
CA LYS A 62 7.77 -7.62 20.52
C LYS A 62 6.66 -8.68 20.58
N LYS A 63 6.49 -9.34 21.74
CA LYS A 63 5.42 -10.34 21.94
C LYS A 63 4.02 -9.74 21.80
N GLU A 64 3.84 -8.48 22.20
CA GLU A 64 2.57 -7.78 22.08
C GLU A 64 2.27 -7.44 20.61
N PHE A 65 3.26 -6.90 19.90
CA PHE A 65 3.14 -6.62 18.46
C PHE A 65 2.99 -7.88 17.62
N GLN A 66 3.60 -9.00 18.01
CA GLN A 66 3.38 -10.29 17.38
C GLN A 66 1.92 -10.73 17.50
N LYS A 67 1.33 -10.65 18.71
CA LYS A 67 -0.08 -10.96 18.92
C LYS A 67 -1.00 -10.07 18.09
N PHE A 68 -0.64 -8.78 17.96
CA PHE A 68 -1.36 -7.87 17.08
C PHE A 68 -1.27 -8.32 15.62
N ALA A 69 -0.07 -8.57 15.09
CA ALA A 69 0.10 -9.02 13.70
C ALA A 69 -0.57 -10.37 13.39
N ASP A 70 -0.59 -11.28 14.37
CA ASP A 70 -1.28 -12.57 14.28
C ASP A 70 -2.81 -12.40 14.30
N SER A 71 -3.32 -11.31 14.88
CA SER A 71 -4.75 -10.99 14.91
C SER A 71 -5.26 -10.25 13.67
N LEU A 72 -4.36 -9.81 12.78
CA LEU A 72 -4.74 -9.11 11.56
C LEU A 72 -5.38 -10.07 10.56
N PHE A 73 -6.56 -9.71 10.08
CA PHE A 73 -7.23 -10.46 9.03
C PHE A 73 -6.94 -9.82 7.68
N VAL A 74 -6.73 -10.66 6.67
CA VAL A 74 -6.63 -10.19 5.29
C VAL A 74 -8.03 -9.95 4.75
N VAL A 75 -8.28 -8.72 4.30
CA VAL A 75 -9.58 -8.29 3.80
C VAL A 75 -9.47 -7.67 2.41
N ARG A 76 -10.54 -7.81 1.64
CA ARG A 76 -10.75 -7.10 0.38
C ARG A 76 -12.15 -6.50 0.31
N SER A 77 -12.35 -5.55 -0.60
CA SER A 77 -13.65 -4.92 -0.87
C SER A 77 -14.25 -5.45 -2.18
N ASP A 78 -15.37 -6.18 -2.09
CA ASP A 78 -16.06 -6.76 -3.24
C ASP A 78 -17.47 -6.19 -3.42
N ASP A 79 -17.80 -5.80 -4.66
CA ASP A 79 -19.17 -5.42 -5.03
C ASP A 79 -20.00 -6.58 -5.61
N SER A 80 -19.40 -7.73 -5.98
CA SER A 80 -20.06 -8.71 -6.87
C SER A 80 -19.86 -10.22 -6.62
N HIS A 81 -19.33 -10.65 -5.47
CA HIS A 81 -19.11 -12.08 -5.12
C HIS A 81 -18.18 -12.88 -6.07
N ASP A 82 -17.55 -12.24 -7.06
CA ASP A 82 -16.59 -12.89 -7.92
C ASP A 82 -15.30 -13.21 -7.16
N ILE A 83 -14.96 -14.49 -7.09
CA ILE A 83 -13.79 -15.02 -6.41
C ILE A 83 -12.53 -14.52 -7.15
N PHE A 84 -11.71 -13.72 -6.45
CA PHE A 84 -10.34 -13.28 -6.82
C PHE A 84 -10.19 -12.50 -8.14
N LYS A 85 -11.01 -11.48 -8.38
CA LYS A 85 -10.77 -10.53 -9.48
C LYS A 85 -9.96 -9.31 -9.03
N ALA A 86 -8.98 -8.90 -9.84
CA ALA A 86 -8.28 -7.63 -9.65
C ALA A 86 -9.28 -6.44 -9.66
N PRO A 87 -9.04 -5.35 -8.90
CA PRO A 87 -9.94 -4.19 -8.82
C PRO A 87 -10.40 -3.65 -10.19
N ILE A 88 -9.52 -3.70 -11.19
CA ILE A 88 -9.83 -3.26 -12.56
C ILE A 88 -10.93 -4.09 -13.24
N HIS A 89 -11.07 -5.36 -12.85
CA HIS A 89 -12.08 -6.28 -13.36
C HIS A 89 -13.39 -6.21 -12.56
N THR A 90 -13.35 -5.67 -11.34
CA THR A 90 -14.51 -5.55 -10.45
C THR A 90 -15.16 -4.17 -10.49
N TRP A 91 -14.51 -3.18 -11.13
CA TRP A 91 -14.91 -1.77 -11.11
C TRP A 91 -14.70 -1.04 -9.80
N ASN A 92 -14.00 -1.67 -8.85
CA ASN A 92 -13.78 -1.15 -7.51
C ASN A 92 -12.41 -0.45 -7.36
N GLN A 93 -11.87 0.15 -8.43
CA GLN A 93 -10.64 0.92 -8.34
C GLN A 93 -10.90 2.26 -7.63
N THR A 94 -10.26 2.47 -6.47
CA THR A 94 -10.35 3.73 -5.72
C THR A 94 -9.17 4.67 -6.00
N GLY A 95 -8.03 4.15 -6.48
CA GLY A 95 -6.84 4.90 -6.90
C GLY A 95 -6.85 5.22 -8.40
N GLY A 96 -6.32 6.38 -8.77
CA GLY A 96 -6.45 6.99 -10.10
C GLY A 96 -6.10 6.09 -11.30
N TRP A 97 -6.89 6.25 -12.36
CA TRP A 97 -6.75 5.77 -13.74
C TRP A 97 -5.34 5.37 -14.18
N TRP A 98 -5.20 4.20 -14.83
CA TRP A 98 -4.17 3.82 -15.84
C TRP A 98 -2.82 4.54 -15.70
N SER A 99 -2.28 4.62 -14.49
CA SER A 99 -1.05 5.36 -14.26
C SER A 99 0.11 4.53 -14.78
N ILE A 100 1.18 5.17 -15.21
CA ILE A 100 2.38 4.45 -15.61
C ILE A 100 2.92 3.53 -14.51
N HIS A 101 2.67 3.88 -13.25
CA HIS A 101 3.11 3.12 -12.08
C HIS A 101 2.50 1.71 -12.04
N ASP A 102 1.24 1.56 -12.45
CA ASP A 102 0.58 0.26 -12.54
C ASP A 102 1.25 -0.66 -13.56
N PHE A 103 1.73 -0.10 -14.67
CA PHE A 103 2.42 -0.86 -15.71
C PHE A 103 3.83 -1.29 -15.28
N LEU A 104 4.50 -0.49 -14.44
CA LEU A 104 5.80 -0.87 -13.86
C LEU A 104 5.67 -2.14 -13.02
N VAL A 105 4.63 -2.29 -12.20
CA VAL A 105 4.48 -3.43 -11.28
C VAL A 105 3.49 -4.49 -11.76
N LYS A 106 3.00 -4.36 -13.00
CA LYS A 106 1.94 -5.21 -13.58
C LYS A 106 0.72 -5.33 -12.66
N ALA A 107 0.34 -4.21 -12.02
CA ALA A 107 -0.68 -4.11 -10.99
C ALA A 107 -2.01 -4.77 -11.38
N GLN A 108 -2.46 -4.58 -12.62
CA GLN A 108 -3.71 -5.16 -13.14
C GLN A 108 -3.84 -6.68 -13.02
N ASN A 109 -2.75 -7.41 -12.80
CA ASN A 109 -2.71 -8.87 -12.70
C ASN A 109 -2.84 -9.41 -11.26
N TYR A 110 -3.10 -8.54 -10.29
CA TYR A 110 -3.12 -8.89 -8.87
C TYR A 110 -4.49 -8.64 -8.26
N VAL A 111 -4.86 -9.51 -7.32
CA VAL A 111 -5.95 -9.19 -6.40
C VAL A 111 -5.37 -8.40 -5.24
N TYR A 112 -5.94 -7.23 -5.00
CA TYR A 112 -5.50 -6.33 -3.94
C TYR A 112 -6.34 -6.56 -2.69
N ALA A 113 -5.64 -6.68 -1.58
CA ALA A 113 -6.18 -6.82 -0.25
C ALA A 113 -5.38 -5.93 0.72
N SER A 114 -5.79 -5.90 1.98
CA SER A 114 -5.07 -5.24 3.06
C SER A 114 -5.33 -5.97 4.38
N PHE A 115 -4.72 -5.50 5.46
CA PHE A 115 -5.14 -5.89 6.79
C PHE A 115 -6.34 -5.06 7.24
N ASP A 116 -7.26 -5.68 7.96
CA ASP A 116 -8.46 -5.05 8.53
C ASP A 116 -8.15 -3.80 9.38
N GLN A 117 -7.05 -3.83 10.14
CA GLN A 117 -6.60 -2.73 11.00
C GLN A 117 -5.44 -1.90 10.42
N ILE A 118 -4.86 -2.30 9.28
CA ILE A 118 -3.84 -1.53 8.55
C ILE A 118 -4.28 -1.45 7.08
N PRO A 119 -5.32 -0.66 6.77
CA PRO A 119 -5.92 -0.66 5.45
C PRO A 119 -5.00 0.05 4.44
N ASN A 120 -5.02 -0.40 3.18
CA ASN A 120 -4.42 0.32 2.04
C ASN A 120 -5.50 1.14 1.31
N TYR A 121 -5.12 2.22 0.61
CA TYR A 121 -6.00 3.04 -0.24
C TYR A 121 -7.06 2.28 -1.06
N MET A 122 -6.65 1.16 -1.66
CA MET A 122 -7.49 0.31 -2.52
C MET A 122 -8.59 -0.43 -1.76
N THR A 123 -8.39 -0.63 -0.46
CA THR A 123 -9.37 -1.20 0.47
C THR A 123 -9.95 -0.14 1.42
N SER A 124 -9.32 1.03 1.50
CA SER A 124 -9.67 2.08 2.43
C SER A 124 -10.69 2.99 1.77
N TYR A 125 -11.95 2.64 1.98
CA TYR A 125 -13.01 3.63 2.07
C TYR A 125 -13.09 4.21 3.50
N TYR A 126 -12.00 4.10 4.28
CA TYR A 126 -11.87 4.72 5.61
C TYR A 126 -11.69 6.24 5.57
N SER A 127 -11.44 6.82 4.39
CA SER A 127 -11.33 8.26 4.18
C SER A 127 -12.68 8.98 4.11
N PHE A 128 -13.80 8.25 4.11
CA PHE A 128 -15.11 8.83 3.97
C PHE A 128 -16.10 8.16 4.93
N ILE A 129 -16.66 9.00 5.81
CA ILE A 129 -18.07 9.04 6.17
C ILE A 129 -18.50 8.57 7.58
N ASN A 130 -19.28 9.45 8.21
CA ASN A 130 -20.47 9.18 9.04
C ASN A 130 -20.72 7.67 9.30
N PRO A 131 -20.75 7.22 10.57
CA PRO A 131 -20.99 5.83 10.97
C PRO A 131 -22.18 5.13 10.28
N GLN A 132 -23.15 5.91 9.78
CA GLN A 132 -24.30 5.41 9.03
C GLN A 132 -23.94 4.82 7.65
N GLU A 133 -22.99 5.40 6.91
CA GLU A 133 -22.58 4.88 5.59
C GLU A 133 -21.55 3.74 5.70
N ALA A 134 -20.87 3.61 6.84
CA ALA A 134 -19.98 2.48 7.12
C ALA A 134 -20.72 1.12 7.08
N SER A 135 -21.99 1.09 7.50
CA SER A 135 -22.80 -0.14 7.55
C SER A 135 -22.96 -0.84 6.19
N GLY A 136 -23.12 -0.07 5.11
CA GLY A 136 -23.22 -0.61 3.74
C GLY A 136 -21.87 -1.06 3.16
N PHE A 137 -20.77 -0.49 3.62
CA PHE A 137 -19.41 -0.88 3.21
C PHE A 137 -18.94 -2.16 3.90
N TRP A 138 -19.19 -2.30 5.21
CA TRP A 138 -18.87 -3.54 5.94
C TRP A 138 -19.57 -4.77 5.33
N ALA A 139 -20.74 -4.59 4.72
CA ALA A 139 -21.42 -5.65 3.97
C ALA A 139 -20.64 -6.15 2.72
N LYS A 140 -19.73 -5.32 2.19
CA LYS A 140 -18.90 -5.58 1.00
C LYS A 140 -17.50 -6.08 1.33
N ILE A 141 -17.05 -5.94 2.58
CA ILE A 141 -15.78 -6.51 3.02
C ILE A 141 -15.87 -8.04 3.00
N ARG A 142 -14.80 -8.66 2.51
CA ARG A 142 -14.62 -10.11 2.50
C ARG A 142 -13.31 -10.47 3.19
N TYR A 143 -13.40 -11.40 4.13
CA TYR A 143 -12.25 -12.02 4.79
C TYR A 143 -11.67 -13.08 3.88
N ILE A 144 -10.36 -13.11 3.76
CA ILE A 144 -9.62 -14.08 2.96
C ILE A 144 -8.91 -15.02 3.94
N ASP A 145 -9.04 -16.33 3.72
CA ASP A 145 -8.28 -17.30 4.49
C ASP A 145 -6.78 -17.14 4.17
N GLU A 146 -5.99 -16.82 5.19
CA GLU A 146 -4.56 -16.61 5.07
C GLU A 146 -3.85 -17.87 4.54
N ASN A 147 -4.35 -19.07 4.85
CA ASN A 147 -3.78 -20.33 4.38
C ASN A 147 -3.88 -20.50 2.87
N GLU A 148 -4.91 -19.93 2.23
CA GLU A 148 -5.11 -20.02 0.78
C GLU A 148 -4.17 -19.09 0.00
N ILE A 149 -3.68 -18.03 0.63
CA ILE A 149 -2.93 -16.97 -0.06
C ILE A 149 -1.46 -16.92 0.32
N ARG A 150 -1.06 -17.46 1.48
CA ARG A 150 0.29 -17.29 2.06
C ARG A 150 1.45 -17.59 1.11
N SER A 151 1.33 -18.61 0.25
CA SER A 151 2.39 -19.01 -0.69
C SER A 151 2.40 -18.20 -1.98
N LYS A 152 1.34 -17.43 -2.24
CA LYS A 152 1.11 -16.69 -3.48
C LYS A 152 0.86 -15.21 -3.23
N SER A 153 1.16 -14.69 -2.04
CA SER A 153 0.96 -13.30 -1.69
C SER A 153 2.26 -12.58 -1.34
N GLU A 154 2.20 -11.26 -1.53
CA GLU A 154 3.26 -10.30 -1.22
C GLU A 154 2.66 -9.19 -0.37
N ILE A 155 3.49 -8.52 0.43
CA ILE A 155 3.12 -7.34 1.20
C ILE A 155 3.98 -6.17 0.72
N ALA A 156 3.36 -5.08 0.30
CA ALA A 156 4.03 -3.81 0.07
C ALA A 156 3.67 -2.82 1.18
N PHE A 157 4.68 -2.22 1.83
CA PHE A 157 4.46 -1.19 2.86
C PHE A 157 4.14 0.20 2.27
N CYS A 158 4.13 0.32 0.94
CA CYS A 158 3.64 1.50 0.24
C CYS A 158 3.24 1.11 -1.19
N ASP A 159 2.11 1.63 -1.66
CA ASP A 159 1.71 1.53 -3.07
C ASP A 159 2.68 2.38 -3.93
N ILE A 160 3.07 1.84 -5.10
CA ILE A 160 3.95 2.52 -6.04
C ILE A 160 3.41 3.89 -6.47
N ALA A 161 2.09 4.06 -6.58
CA ALA A 161 1.47 5.33 -6.95
C ALA A 161 1.59 6.40 -5.85
N SER A 162 1.75 5.97 -4.59
CA SER A 162 1.88 6.85 -3.42
C SER A 162 3.33 7.09 -3.00
N LEU A 163 4.26 6.33 -3.57
CA LEU A 163 5.65 6.29 -3.14
C LEU A 163 6.39 7.61 -3.39
N ASP A 164 6.03 8.31 -4.48
CA ASP A 164 6.57 9.64 -4.77
C ASP A 164 6.25 10.62 -3.64
N LEU A 165 5.02 10.61 -3.14
CA LEU A 165 4.59 11.47 -2.04
C LEU A 165 5.28 11.02 -0.73
N ALA A 166 5.26 9.72 -0.45
CA ALA A 166 5.86 9.13 0.76
C ALA A 166 7.36 9.44 0.92
N THR A 167 8.04 9.78 -0.18
CA THR A 167 9.48 10.05 -0.21
C THR A 167 9.83 11.49 -0.63
N SER A 168 8.83 12.34 -0.89
CA SER A 168 9.01 13.68 -1.48
C SER A 168 9.89 14.64 -0.66
N GLY A 169 9.90 14.50 0.67
CA GLY A 169 10.72 15.30 1.58
C GLY A 169 12.07 14.65 1.97
N LEU A 170 12.38 13.48 1.42
CA LEU A 170 13.60 12.73 1.73
C LEU A 170 14.59 12.90 0.58
N LYS A 171 15.90 12.80 0.88
CA LYS A 171 16.92 12.77 -0.18
C LYS A 171 16.70 11.52 -1.02
N ARG A 172 16.01 11.65 -2.16
CA ARG A 172 15.80 10.56 -3.11
C ARG A 172 17.15 10.09 -3.63
N ARG A 173 17.57 8.90 -3.21
CA ARG A 173 18.80 8.25 -3.72
C ARG A 173 18.50 7.20 -4.80
N HIS A 174 17.23 6.87 -5.01
CA HIS A 174 16.80 5.75 -5.85
C HIS A 174 15.61 6.13 -6.71
N SER A 175 15.41 5.35 -7.78
CA SER A 175 14.21 5.42 -8.60
C SER A 175 12.96 4.98 -7.82
N LEU A 176 11.78 5.33 -8.35
CA LEU A 176 10.48 4.90 -7.79
C LEU A 176 10.37 3.37 -7.74
N LEU A 177 10.74 2.70 -8.83
CA LEU A 177 10.66 1.24 -8.93
C LEU A 177 11.60 0.55 -7.94
N GLU A 178 12.82 1.05 -7.78
CA GLU A 178 13.75 0.55 -6.77
C GLU A 178 13.19 0.73 -5.35
N SER A 179 12.67 1.92 -5.04
CA SER A 179 12.06 2.21 -3.74
C SER A 179 10.87 1.30 -3.44
N TYR A 180 10.07 0.97 -4.47
CA TYR A 180 8.94 0.04 -4.35
C TYR A 180 9.42 -1.38 -4.07
N LEU A 181 10.39 -1.89 -4.84
CA LEU A 181 10.93 -3.24 -4.67
C LEU A 181 11.63 -3.42 -3.32
N ASN A 182 12.25 -2.38 -2.78
CA ASN A 182 12.81 -2.40 -1.42
C ASN A 182 11.72 -2.55 -0.35
N ASN A 183 10.49 -2.09 -0.64
CA ASN A 183 9.34 -2.14 0.26
C ASN A 183 8.30 -3.22 -0.10
N LEU A 184 8.62 -4.08 -1.07
CA LEU A 184 7.84 -5.26 -1.43
C LEU A 184 8.46 -6.51 -0.81
N PHE A 185 7.68 -7.28 -0.06
CA PHE A 185 8.15 -8.42 0.72
C PHE A 185 7.31 -9.66 0.42
N ASP A 186 7.90 -10.85 0.59
CA ASP A 186 7.08 -12.05 0.71
C ASP A 186 6.16 -11.94 1.93
N TYR A 187 5.00 -12.57 1.85
CA TYR A 187 3.96 -12.40 2.86
C TYR A 187 4.38 -12.73 4.30
N ASN A 188 5.04 -13.88 4.50
CA ASN A 188 5.41 -14.32 5.85
C ASN A 188 6.46 -13.40 6.48
N THR A 189 7.55 -13.15 5.74
CA THR A 189 8.62 -12.29 6.25
C THR A 189 8.16 -10.84 6.35
N GLY A 190 7.24 -10.41 5.49
CA GLY A 190 6.58 -9.10 5.59
C GLY A 190 5.80 -8.92 6.89
N LYS A 191 5.07 -9.94 7.37
CA LYS A 191 4.43 -9.91 8.70
C LYS A 191 5.45 -9.84 9.83
N GLU A 192 6.56 -10.57 9.73
CA GLU A 192 7.65 -10.46 10.72
C GLU A 192 8.28 -9.06 10.72
N LEU A 193 8.52 -8.49 9.54
CA LEU A 193 9.04 -7.13 9.37
C LEU A 193 8.10 -6.09 9.98
N LEU A 194 6.78 -6.24 9.79
CA LEU A 194 5.77 -5.40 10.43
C LEU A 194 5.93 -5.44 11.96
N VAL A 195 6.03 -6.64 12.54
CA VAL A 195 6.22 -6.80 13.99
C VAL A 195 7.49 -6.12 14.48
N GLU A 196 8.62 -6.34 13.81
CA GLU A 196 9.88 -5.70 14.20
C GLU A 196 9.76 -4.18 14.10
N TYR A 197 9.27 -3.66 12.97
CA TYR A 197 9.11 -2.23 12.74
C TYR A 197 8.28 -1.57 13.85
N LEU A 198 7.09 -2.12 14.14
CA LEU A 198 6.21 -1.58 15.16
C LEU A 198 6.86 -1.63 16.55
N SER A 199 7.61 -2.69 16.87
CA SER A 199 8.29 -2.86 18.15
C SER A 199 9.50 -1.95 18.38
N ILE A 200 10.03 -1.36 17.30
CA ILE A 200 11.11 -0.37 17.34
C ILE A 200 10.54 1.04 17.52
N VAL A 201 9.46 1.34 16.80
CA VAL A 201 8.87 2.70 16.74
C VAL A 201 7.99 2.98 17.95
N PHE A 202 7.12 2.02 18.31
CA PHE A 202 6.10 2.21 19.34
C PHE A 202 6.44 1.49 20.64
N ASN A 203 5.95 2.05 21.75
CA ASN A 203 6.11 1.45 23.06
C ASN A 203 5.16 0.26 23.24
N ASP A 204 3.92 0.37 22.76
CA ASP A 204 2.88 -0.66 22.88
C ASP A 204 1.86 -0.56 21.73
N THR A 205 0.94 -1.53 21.67
CA THR A 205 -0.07 -1.58 20.61
C THR A 205 -1.14 -0.50 20.73
N GLN A 206 -1.33 0.09 21.90
CA GLN A 206 -2.32 1.15 22.10
C GLN A 206 -1.80 2.49 21.55
N GLU A 207 -0.52 2.80 21.78
CA GLU A 207 0.17 3.95 21.18
C GLU A 207 0.16 3.85 19.65
N MET A 208 0.49 2.68 19.10
CA MET A 208 0.46 2.40 17.67
C MET A 208 -0.94 2.59 17.07
N LYS A 209 -1.99 2.05 17.71
CA LYS A 209 -3.38 2.21 17.25
C LYS A 209 -3.83 3.67 17.32
N ALA A 210 -3.53 4.38 18.40
CA ALA A 210 -3.87 5.79 18.52
C ALA A 210 -3.22 6.63 17.41
N VAL A 211 -1.96 6.33 17.07
CA VAL A 211 -1.26 6.97 15.95
C VAL A 211 -1.94 6.62 14.63
N MET A 212 -2.10 5.33 14.31
CA MET A 212 -2.73 4.86 13.06
C MET A 212 -4.17 5.35 12.87
N ASP A 213 -4.97 5.41 13.93
CA ASP A 213 -6.36 5.86 13.89
C ASP A 213 -6.51 7.34 13.54
N GLN A 214 -5.54 8.16 13.94
CA GLN A 214 -5.52 9.59 13.59
C GLN A 214 -5.06 9.80 12.14
N PHE A 215 -4.34 8.83 11.60
CA PHE A 215 -3.86 8.77 10.23
C PHE A 215 -4.84 8.11 9.24
N ARG A 216 -6.10 7.89 9.63
CA ARG A 216 -7.14 7.23 8.80
C ARG A 216 -7.44 7.88 7.45
N ALA A 217 -6.92 9.08 7.19
CA ALA A 217 -6.99 9.73 5.89
C ALA A 217 -5.69 9.49 5.08
N PRO A 218 -5.77 8.76 3.94
CA PRO A 218 -4.58 8.35 3.20
C PRO A 218 -3.69 9.51 2.70
N GLN A 219 -4.28 10.66 2.38
CA GLN A 219 -3.53 11.86 2.01
C GLN A 219 -2.53 12.34 3.09
N PHE A 220 -2.77 12.02 4.37
CA PHE A 220 -1.87 12.40 5.46
C PHE A 220 -0.70 11.43 5.63
N LEU A 221 -0.97 10.14 5.46
CA LEU A 221 0.04 9.08 5.49
C LEU A 221 0.98 9.13 4.28
N GLN A 222 0.53 9.71 3.16
CA GLN A 222 1.38 9.97 1.98
C GLN A 222 2.51 10.96 2.30
N ASN A 223 2.43 11.67 3.42
CA ASN A 223 3.38 12.70 3.83
C ASN A 223 3.90 12.43 5.25
N TRP A 224 4.08 11.17 5.63
CA TRP A 224 4.59 10.78 6.95
C TRP A 224 5.94 11.44 7.30
N ASN A 225 6.70 11.88 6.29
CA ASN A 225 7.98 12.58 6.41
C ASN A 225 7.86 14.11 6.58
N GLN A 226 6.65 14.67 6.46
CA GLN A 226 6.42 16.10 6.63
C GLN A 226 6.06 16.41 8.09
N TYR A 227 7.03 16.94 8.82
CA TYR A 227 6.90 17.23 10.25
C TYR A 227 5.70 18.14 10.61
N MET A 228 5.33 19.10 9.74
CA MET A 228 4.13 19.95 9.93
C MET A 228 2.81 19.16 10.00
N MET A 229 2.75 17.99 9.37
CA MET A 229 1.61 17.09 9.49
C MET A 229 1.59 16.51 10.91
N PHE A 230 2.74 16.01 11.39
CA PHE A 230 2.94 15.49 12.76
C PHE A 230 2.63 16.51 13.87
N GLU A 231 3.01 17.78 13.73
CA GLU A 231 2.74 18.84 14.72
C GLU A 231 1.23 19.08 14.91
N ASN A 232 0.45 19.14 13.83
CA ASN A 232 -0.99 19.34 13.93
C ASN A 232 -1.70 18.16 14.64
N PHE A 233 -1.13 16.95 14.59
CA PHE A 233 -1.69 15.77 15.26
C PHE A 233 -1.47 15.75 16.77
N THR A 234 -0.39 16.38 17.28
CA THR A 234 -0.15 16.48 18.74
C THR A 234 -1.31 17.14 19.50
N LYS A 235 -2.08 18.00 18.82
CA LYS A 235 -3.28 18.67 19.35
C LYS A 235 -4.56 17.83 19.32
N ILE A 236 -4.58 16.75 18.52
CA ILE A 236 -5.77 15.92 18.24
C ILE A 236 -5.69 14.56 18.94
N MET A 237 -4.48 14.09 19.27
CA MET A 237 -4.30 12.82 19.94
C MET A 237 -4.80 12.86 21.40
N ASP A 238 -5.98 12.30 21.65
CA ASP A 238 -6.41 11.95 23.00
C ASP A 238 -5.84 10.57 23.37
N ILE A 239 -4.58 10.53 23.79
CA ILE A 239 -3.95 9.34 24.39
C ILE A 239 -4.04 9.47 25.91
N PRO A 240 -5.04 8.87 26.57
CA PRO A 240 -5.37 9.19 27.96
C PRO A 240 -4.26 8.84 28.98
N TRP A 241 -3.30 8.00 28.61
CA TRP A 241 -2.19 7.59 29.48
C TRP A 241 -0.86 8.30 29.22
N ILE A 242 -0.74 9.13 28.17
CA ILE A 242 0.44 9.98 27.96
C ILE A 242 0.09 11.39 28.42
N PRO A 243 0.81 11.95 29.43
CA PRO A 243 0.65 13.33 29.84
C PRO A 243 0.72 14.29 28.65
N GLU A 244 -0.21 15.24 28.56
CA GLU A 244 -0.33 16.18 27.43
C GLU A 244 1.01 16.87 27.09
N ASN A 245 1.75 17.26 28.12
CA ASN A 245 3.06 17.89 28.01
C ASN A 245 4.18 16.98 27.45
N LEU A 246 3.95 15.66 27.38
CA LEU A 246 4.87 14.67 26.81
C LEU A 246 4.42 14.13 25.45
N ARG A 247 3.18 14.39 25.03
CA ARG A 247 2.63 13.89 23.75
C ARG A 247 3.40 14.42 22.55
N ALA A 248 3.73 15.72 22.54
CA ALA A 248 4.48 16.34 21.45
C ALA A 248 5.88 15.72 21.31
N GLN A 249 6.63 15.65 22.41
CA GLN A 249 7.95 15.03 22.44
C GLN A 249 7.89 13.55 21.99
N ARG A 250 6.89 12.80 22.44
CA ARG A 250 6.76 11.39 22.06
C ARG A 250 6.50 11.22 20.56
N MET A 251 5.73 12.12 19.96
CA MET A 251 5.49 12.11 18.51
C MET A 251 6.71 12.51 17.70
N GLU A 252 7.48 13.48 18.19
CA GLU A 252 8.81 13.80 17.64
C GLU A 252 9.72 12.56 17.65
N ASP A 253 9.77 11.84 18.77
CA ASP A 253 10.58 10.62 18.90
C ASP A 253 10.14 9.52 17.92
N ILE A 254 8.83 9.32 17.77
CA ILE A 254 8.24 8.36 16.81
C ILE A 254 8.63 8.76 15.38
N HIS A 255 8.42 10.02 15.00
CA HIS A 255 8.76 10.53 13.67
C HIS A 255 10.25 10.40 13.38
N ALA A 256 11.11 10.83 14.30
CA ALA A 256 12.56 10.71 14.18
C ALA A 256 12.99 9.24 14.02
N LYS A 257 12.37 8.32 14.77
CA LYS A 257 12.67 6.88 14.67
C LYS A 257 12.28 6.31 13.30
N MET A 258 11.14 6.71 12.75
CA MET A 258 10.71 6.27 11.42
C MET A 258 11.64 6.77 10.32
N ILE A 259 12.07 8.04 10.38
CA ILE A 259 13.06 8.61 9.46
C ILE A 259 14.38 7.85 9.56
N GLU A 260 14.86 7.60 10.78
CA GLU A 260 16.09 6.84 11.03
C GLU A 260 16.03 5.44 10.41
N ILE A 261 14.92 4.70 10.63
CA ILE A 261 14.73 3.36 10.04
C ILE A 261 14.77 3.44 8.52
N TYR A 262 14.06 4.39 7.91
CA TYR A 262 14.05 4.54 6.46
C TYR A 262 15.45 4.87 5.92
N GLU A 263 16.17 5.82 6.52
CA GLU A 263 17.51 6.21 6.06
C GLU A 263 18.54 5.09 6.17
N GLN A 264 18.38 4.18 7.14
CA GLN A 264 19.29 3.05 7.35
C GLN A 264 18.91 1.78 6.58
N THR A 265 17.61 1.51 6.41
CA THR A 265 17.11 0.21 5.93
C THR A 265 16.27 0.29 4.66
N TRP A 266 15.88 1.51 4.25
CA TRP A 266 14.97 1.78 3.14
C TRP A 266 13.54 1.26 3.34
N ILE A 267 13.20 0.86 4.57
CA ILE A 267 11.87 0.39 4.93
C ILE A 267 11.01 1.59 5.31
N LEU A 268 9.90 1.74 4.60
CA LEU A 268 8.88 2.73 4.86
C LEU A 268 8.01 2.32 6.06
N PRO A 269 7.42 3.30 6.78
CA PRO A 269 6.44 3.00 7.81
C PRO A 269 5.27 2.19 7.24
N PRO A 270 4.92 1.03 7.84
CA PRO A 270 3.84 0.18 7.36
C PRO A 270 2.48 0.71 7.84
N PHE A 271 2.23 2.01 7.65
CA PHE A 271 0.91 2.59 7.92
C PHE A 271 -0.13 2.17 6.88
N TRP A 272 0.34 1.65 5.74
CA TRP A 272 -0.45 0.86 4.82
C TRP A 272 0.28 -0.43 4.50
N ALA A 273 -0.48 -1.51 4.45
CA ALA A 273 -0.01 -2.77 3.90
C ALA A 273 -0.88 -3.11 2.70
N GLU A 274 -0.32 -2.96 1.51
CA GLU A 274 -0.89 -3.56 0.31
C GLU A 274 -0.59 -5.05 0.32
N ILE A 275 -1.62 -5.88 0.31
CA ILE A 275 -1.47 -7.31 0.12
C ILE A 275 -1.79 -7.60 -1.34
N ARG A 276 -0.79 -8.08 -2.06
CA ARG A 276 -0.92 -8.46 -3.46
C ARG A 276 -1.00 -9.96 -3.55
N ILE A 277 -2.13 -10.48 -3.97
CA ILE A 277 -2.34 -11.90 -4.15
C ILE A 277 -2.16 -12.18 -5.63
N HIS A 278 -1.14 -12.96 -5.97
CA HIS A 278 -0.95 -13.49 -7.31
C HIS A 278 -2.12 -14.42 -7.59
N ASP A 279 -3.05 -13.95 -8.41
CA ASP A 279 -4.14 -14.79 -8.89
C ASP A 279 -4.02 -14.98 -10.40
N GLU A 280 -4.42 -16.16 -10.85
CA GLU A 280 -4.54 -16.52 -12.26
C GLU A 280 -5.82 -15.93 -12.88
N ALA A 281 -6.28 -14.77 -12.39
CA ALA A 281 -7.33 -14.01 -13.06
C ALA A 281 -6.90 -13.85 -14.53
N LYS A 282 -7.60 -14.59 -15.40
CA LYS A 282 -7.28 -14.86 -16.80
C LYS A 282 -6.60 -13.66 -17.44
N SER A 283 -5.51 -13.94 -18.18
CA SER A 283 -4.86 -13.01 -19.11
C SER A 283 -5.86 -11.94 -19.56
N VAL A 284 -5.68 -10.69 -19.11
CA VAL A 284 -6.62 -9.60 -19.34
C VAL A 284 -7.07 -9.67 -20.80
N ASN A 285 -8.29 -10.13 -21.05
CA ASN A 285 -8.79 -10.19 -22.41
C ASN A 285 -8.95 -8.73 -22.82
N ARG A 286 -8.12 -8.29 -23.76
CA ARG A 286 -8.14 -6.93 -24.30
C ARG A 286 -9.56 -6.49 -24.65
N GLU A 287 -10.41 -7.41 -25.11
CA GLU A 287 -11.82 -7.13 -25.39
C GLU A 287 -12.66 -6.89 -24.14
N GLU A 288 -12.47 -7.63 -23.05
CA GLU A 288 -13.17 -7.38 -21.78
C GLU A 288 -12.75 -6.04 -21.21
N LEU A 289 -11.47 -5.70 -21.29
CA LEU A 289 -10.95 -4.40 -20.86
C LEU A 289 -11.48 -3.24 -21.71
N LEU A 290 -11.61 -3.42 -23.02
CA LEU A 290 -12.20 -2.42 -23.91
C LEU A 290 -13.71 -2.27 -23.68
N ARG A 291 -14.45 -3.38 -23.47
CA ARG A 291 -15.87 -3.35 -23.08
C ARG A 291 -16.05 -2.62 -21.76
N ALA A 292 -15.14 -2.90 -20.84
CA ALA A 292 -15.06 -2.29 -19.55
C ALA A 292 -14.91 -0.76 -19.68
N ILE A 293 -13.86 -0.29 -20.35
CA ILE A 293 -13.60 1.14 -20.58
C ILE A 293 -14.82 1.81 -21.23
N ASN A 294 -15.46 1.16 -22.20
CA ASN A 294 -16.64 1.68 -22.89
C ASN A 294 -17.86 1.81 -21.95
N LYS A 295 -18.06 0.85 -21.03
CA LYS A 295 -19.13 0.91 -20.03
C LYS A 295 -18.96 2.11 -19.08
N THR A 296 -17.73 2.36 -18.65
CA THR A 296 -17.41 3.52 -17.78
C THR A 296 -17.55 4.84 -18.52
N LYS A 297 -17.16 4.88 -19.80
CA LYS A 297 -17.37 6.05 -20.67
C LYS A 297 -18.85 6.40 -20.84
N SER A 298 -19.70 5.39 -21.01
CA SER A 298 -21.16 5.56 -21.08
C SER A 298 -21.72 6.14 -19.78
N ARG A 299 -21.28 5.60 -18.64
CA ARG A 299 -21.72 6.06 -17.31
C ARG A 299 -21.26 7.49 -17.00
N PHE A 300 -20.05 7.86 -17.44
CA PHE A 300 -19.53 9.21 -17.31
C PHE A 300 -20.28 10.20 -18.21
N LEU A 301 -20.66 9.79 -19.42
CA LEU A 301 -21.50 10.58 -20.32
C LEU A 301 -22.93 10.76 -19.78
N GLU A 302 -23.50 9.74 -19.13
CA GLU A 302 -24.78 9.83 -18.42
C GLU A 302 -24.72 10.81 -17.25
N ILE A 303 -23.65 10.76 -16.44
CA ILE A 303 -23.44 11.71 -15.34
C ILE A 303 -23.25 13.13 -15.88
N LEU A 304 -22.49 13.32 -16.96
CA LEU A 304 -22.31 14.62 -17.60
C LEU A 304 -23.61 15.17 -18.20
N THR A 305 -24.48 14.31 -18.76
CA THR A 305 -25.80 14.74 -19.26
C THR A 305 -26.80 15.04 -18.15
N LEU A 306 -26.64 14.45 -16.96
CA LEU A 306 -27.41 14.78 -15.75
C LEU A 306 -26.95 16.08 -15.09
N ILE A 307 -25.64 16.38 -15.12
CA ILE A 307 -25.05 17.59 -14.50
C ILE A 307 -25.13 18.81 -15.45
N TYR A 308 -24.99 18.58 -16.76
CA TYR A 308 -25.20 19.58 -17.80
C TYR A 308 -26.29 19.07 -18.75
N PRO A 309 -27.58 19.32 -18.45
CA PRO A 309 -28.61 19.12 -19.46
C PRO A 309 -28.30 20.10 -20.58
N PHE A 310 -27.72 19.60 -21.68
CA PHE A 310 -27.52 20.39 -22.88
C PHE A 310 -28.89 20.95 -23.26
N SER A 311 -29.08 22.24 -23.03
CA SER A 311 -30.18 22.99 -23.59
C SER A 311 -30.04 22.87 -25.10
N LYS A 312 -30.91 22.08 -25.71
CA LYS A 312 -31.06 22.03 -27.17
C LYS A 312 -31.18 23.47 -27.68
N LYS A 313 -30.22 23.88 -28.50
CA LYS A 313 -30.41 24.91 -29.52
C LYS A 313 -30.01 24.32 -30.84
#